data_AF-A0A8T2PLT3-F1
#
_entry.id   AF-A0A8T2PLT3-F1
#
_cell.length_a   1.000
_cell.length_b   1.000
_cell.length_c   1.000
_cell.angle_alpha   90.00
_cell.angle_beta   90.00
_cell.angle_gamma   90.00
#
_symmetry.space_group_name_H-M   'P 1'
#
loop_
_entity.id
_entity.type
_entity.pdbx_description
1 polymer ?
#
loop_
_entity_poly.entity_id
_entity_poly.type
_entity_poly.pdbx_seq_one_letter_code
_entity_poly.pdbx_strand_id
1 'polypeptide(L)'
;MPPSATLLLKLYTVDRFSLRMVLVGWTALGLFVESGSETQPSIDTGALQVSLNEGAHQLRLYRSGPDPDQPLSTKALTSAGRWVPCSTVLVRVARAPVDENGRALSRSQVPEADWAEMGLLRPRPAYSEGGYYSSSARPTPGEASLQAAMSH
;
A
#
# COMPACT_ATOMS: atom_id res chain seq x y z
N MET A 1 2.65 -14.93 -9.67
CA MET A 1 1.82 -14.54 -8.50
C MET A 1 0.36 -14.74 -8.86
N PRO A 2 -0.50 -15.18 -7.93
CA PRO A 2 -1.93 -15.33 -8.19
C PRO A 2 -2.59 -13.97 -8.48
N PRO A 3 -3.61 -13.90 -9.35
CA PRO A 3 -4.47 -12.73 -9.55
C PRO A 3 -4.98 -12.08 -8.26
N SER A 4 -5.31 -12.87 -7.25
CA SER A 4 -5.84 -12.44 -5.95
C SER A 4 -4.77 -11.92 -4.97
N ALA A 5 -3.48 -11.88 -5.38
CA ALA A 5 -2.38 -11.53 -4.50
C ALA A 5 -2.60 -10.18 -3.77
N THR A 6 -2.52 -10.22 -2.45
CA THR A 6 -2.72 -9.07 -1.57
C THR A 6 -1.43 -8.77 -0.83
N LEU A 7 -0.97 -7.53 -0.88
CA LEU A 7 0.08 -7.01 -0.02
C LEU A 7 -0.54 -6.63 1.32
N LEU A 8 -0.15 -7.30 2.40
CA LEU A 8 -0.52 -6.95 3.78
C LEU A 8 0.67 -6.23 4.44
N LEU A 9 0.42 -5.04 4.96
CA LEU A 9 1.41 -4.22 5.66
C LEU A 9 1.02 -4.11 7.13
N LYS A 10 1.99 -4.36 8.01
CA LYS A 10 1.87 -4.18 9.45
C LYS A 10 2.85 -3.10 9.91
N LEU A 11 2.32 -2.02 10.48
CA LEU A 11 3.11 -0.87 10.88
C LEU A 11 3.40 -0.91 12.37
N TYR A 12 4.68 -0.92 12.70
CA TYR A 12 5.14 -0.83 14.07
C TYR A 12 5.87 0.50 14.30
N THR A 13 5.80 0.98 15.53
CA THR A 13 6.63 2.08 16.03
C THR A 13 7.30 1.63 17.33
N VAL A 14 8.27 2.40 17.81
CA VAL A 14 8.83 2.23 19.15
C VAL A 14 8.18 3.28 20.05
N ASP A 15 7.47 2.83 21.08
CA ASP A 15 6.89 3.74 22.05
C ASP A 15 8.00 4.39 22.90
N ARG A 16 8.00 5.73 22.97
CA ARG A 16 9.09 6.48 23.61
C ARG A 16 9.23 6.24 25.11
N PHE A 17 8.13 5.83 25.77
CA PHE A 17 8.11 5.68 27.23
C PHE A 17 8.47 4.26 27.66
N SER A 18 7.88 3.26 27.00
CA SER A 18 8.15 1.85 27.29
C SER A 18 9.37 1.30 26.55
N LEU A 19 9.85 1.99 25.51
CA LEU A 19 10.89 1.53 24.58
C LEU A 19 10.54 0.19 23.91
N ARG A 20 9.25 -0.16 23.87
CA ARG A 20 8.76 -1.39 23.25
C ARG A 20 8.24 -1.12 21.86
N MET A 21 8.33 -2.14 21.02
CA MET A 21 7.69 -2.15 19.71
C MET A 21 6.17 -2.25 19.90
N VAL A 22 5.44 -1.28 19.35
CA VAL A 22 3.97 -1.20 19.42
C VAL A 22 3.41 -1.20 18.00
N LEU A 23 2.35 -1.98 17.80
CA LEU A 23 1.59 -2.02 16.56
C LEU A 23 0.73 -0.76 16.42
N VAL A 24 0.98 0.02 15.37
CA VAL A 24 0.20 1.21 15.03
C VAL A 24 -1.07 0.79 14.27
N GLY A 25 -0.92 -0.10 13.30
CA GLY A 25 -2.05 -0.60 12.53
C GLY A 25 -1.66 -1.45 11.33
N TRP A 26 -2.68 -1.83 10.58
CA TRP A 26 -2.62 -2.69 9.42
C TRP A 26 -3.15 -1.97 8.20
N THR A 27 -2.65 -2.34 7.02
CA THR A 27 -3.26 -1.94 5.76
C THR A 27 -3.04 -3.00 4.69
N ALA A 28 -3.87 -3.03 3.67
CA ALA A 28 -3.77 -4.00 2.59
C ALA A 28 -4.00 -3.35 1.23
N LEU A 29 -3.34 -3.90 0.21
CA LEU A 29 -3.46 -3.49 -1.18
C LEU A 29 -3.48 -4.71 -2.10
N GLY A 30 -4.48 -4.80 -2.97
CA GLY A 30 -4.48 -5.79 -4.05
C GLY A 30 -3.40 -5.43 -5.06
N LEU A 31 -2.53 -6.39 -5.40
CA LEU A 31 -1.42 -6.15 -6.34
C LEU A 31 -1.88 -6.16 -7.79
N PHE A 32 -3.01 -6.81 -8.07
CA PHE A 32 -3.61 -6.86 -9.39
C PHE A 32 -5.05 -6.39 -9.34
N VAL A 33 -5.52 -5.85 -10.46
CA VAL A 33 -6.90 -5.46 -10.72
C VAL A 33 -7.38 -6.13 -12.01
N GLU A 34 -8.67 -6.37 -12.13
CA GLU A 34 -9.26 -6.83 -13.38
C GLU A 34 -9.06 -5.75 -14.45
N SER A 35 -8.61 -6.15 -15.63
CA SER A 35 -8.28 -5.22 -16.73
C SER A 35 -9.49 -4.35 -17.09
N GLY A 36 -9.31 -3.02 -17.00
CA GLY A 36 -10.38 -2.04 -17.22
C GLY A 36 -11.18 -1.66 -15.98
N SER A 37 -10.79 -2.13 -14.79
CA SER A 37 -11.42 -1.80 -13.50
C SER A 37 -10.40 -1.43 -12.42
N GLU A 38 -10.90 -0.99 -11.26
CA GLU A 38 -10.13 -0.83 -10.01
C GLU A 38 -10.34 -2.01 -9.04
N THR A 39 -11.01 -3.07 -9.49
CA THR A 39 -11.45 -4.17 -8.61
C THR A 39 -10.39 -5.25 -8.56
N GLN A 40 -10.04 -5.67 -7.33
CA GLN A 40 -9.17 -6.82 -7.11
C GLN A 40 -9.91 -8.12 -7.46
N PRO A 41 -9.28 -9.02 -8.24
CA PRO A 41 -9.80 -10.37 -8.47
C PRO A 41 -10.08 -11.14 -7.19
N SER A 42 -11.24 -11.81 -7.12
CA SER A 42 -11.59 -12.71 -6.01
C SER A 42 -11.27 -14.18 -6.28
N ILE A 43 -10.91 -14.52 -7.52
CA ILE A 43 -10.70 -15.89 -7.97
C ILE A 43 -9.41 -15.94 -8.81
N ASP A 44 -8.60 -16.98 -8.58
CA ASP A 44 -7.39 -17.26 -9.33
C ASP A 44 -7.66 -18.20 -10.50
N THR A 45 -8.21 -17.66 -11.60
CA THR A 45 -8.41 -18.42 -12.85
C THR A 45 -7.48 -17.92 -13.95
N GLY A 46 -6.91 -18.86 -14.73
CA GLY A 46 -5.99 -18.53 -15.83
C GLY A 46 -6.62 -17.77 -17.00
N ALA A 47 -7.95 -17.74 -17.08
CA ALA A 47 -8.68 -16.97 -18.09
C ALA A 47 -8.87 -15.49 -17.71
N LEU A 48 -8.61 -15.11 -16.45
CA LEU A 48 -8.84 -13.76 -15.97
C LEU A 48 -7.77 -12.81 -16.53
N GLN A 49 -8.22 -11.77 -17.22
CA GLN A 49 -7.34 -10.70 -17.67
C GLN A 49 -7.11 -9.74 -16.51
N VAL A 50 -5.87 -9.69 -16.03
CA VAL A 50 -5.47 -8.84 -14.92
C VAL A 50 -4.37 -7.88 -15.33
N SER A 51 -4.38 -6.71 -14.69
CA SER A 51 -3.36 -5.70 -14.80
C SER A 51 -2.71 -5.49 -13.44
N LEU A 52 -1.42 -5.12 -13.43
CA LEU A 52 -0.77 -4.67 -12.21
C LEU A 52 -1.51 -3.43 -11.69
N ASN A 53 -1.79 -3.38 -10.39
CA ASN A 53 -2.36 -2.21 -9.72
C ASN A 53 -1.28 -1.11 -9.55
N GLU A 54 -0.69 -0.72 -10.67
CA GLU A 54 0.42 0.22 -10.78
C GLU A 54 -0.02 1.63 -10.38
N GLY A 55 0.84 2.34 -9.67
CA GLY A 55 0.59 3.72 -9.28
C GLY A 55 0.90 4.00 -7.81
N ALA A 56 0.52 5.20 -7.40
CA ALA A 56 0.72 5.73 -6.06
C ALA A 56 -0.61 5.70 -5.28
N HIS A 57 -0.61 5.02 -4.15
CA HIS A 57 -1.79 4.71 -3.35
C HIS A 57 -1.66 5.31 -1.95
N GLN A 58 -2.69 6.00 -1.48
CA GLN A 58 -2.81 6.43 -0.09
C GLN A 58 -3.83 5.53 0.62
N LEU A 59 -3.34 4.73 1.56
CA LEU A 59 -4.13 3.68 2.23
C LEU A 59 -4.42 4.05 3.68
N ARG A 60 -5.66 3.82 4.14
CA ARG A 60 -6.00 3.92 5.56
C ARG A 60 -5.29 2.83 6.37
N LEU A 61 -4.98 3.18 7.62
CA LEU A 61 -4.54 2.24 8.64
C LEU A 61 -5.73 1.77 9.47
N TYR A 62 -5.76 0.49 9.79
CA TYR A 62 -6.79 -0.17 10.60
C TYR A 62 -6.17 -0.69 11.89
N ARG A 63 -6.88 -0.54 13.01
CA ARG A 63 -6.40 -1.01 14.32
C ARG A 63 -6.37 -2.54 14.42
N SER A 64 -7.38 -3.18 13.83
CA SER A 64 -7.52 -4.63 13.80
C SER A 64 -6.84 -5.22 12.57
N GLY A 65 -6.18 -6.37 12.76
CA GLY A 65 -5.68 -7.16 11.65
C GLY A 65 -6.81 -7.91 10.94
N PRO A 66 -6.51 -8.59 9.82
CA PRO A 66 -7.48 -9.45 9.16
C PRO A 66 -7.78 -10.67 10.04
N ASP A 67 -8.98 -11.22 9.89
CA ASP A 67 -9.36 -12.48 10.54
C ASP A 67 -8.50 -13.63 9.99
N PRO A 68 -7.75 -14.36 10.85
CA PRO A 68 -6.89 -15.47 10.40
C PRO A 68 -7.68 -16.65 9.82
N ASP A 69 -8.97 -16.78 10.15
CA ASP A 69 -9.82 -17.88 9.69
C ASP A 69 -10.51 -17.56 8.35
N GLN A 70 -10.33 -16.33 7.83
CA GLN A 70 -10.89 -15.88 6.56
C GLN A 70 -9.82 -15.69 5.49
N PRO A 71 -10.15 -15.88 4.20
CA PRO A 71 -9.24 -15.56 3.10
C PRO A 71 -8.80 -14.08 3.15
N LEU A 72 -7.48 -13.86 3.04
CA LEU A 72 -6.91 -12.52 3.02
C LEU A 72 -7.39 -11.75 1.78
N SER A 73 -8.03 -10.62 2.02
CA SER A 73 -8.40 -9.65 0.98
C SER A 73 -8.30 -8.24 1.53
N THR A 74 -8.26 -7.26 0.64
CA THR A 74 -8.37 -5.84 1.03
C THR A 74 -9.64 -5.57 1.85
N LYS A 75 -10.75 -6.25 1.52
CA LYS A 75 -12.03 -6.14 2.23
C LYS A 75 -11.96 -6.64 3.67
N ALA A 76 -11.15 -7.65 3.97
CA ALA A 76 -11.01 -8.24 5.30
C ALA A 76 -10.56 -7.23 6.37
N LEU A 77 -9.82 -6.19 5.99
CA LEU A 77 -9.45 -5.10 6.91
C LEU A 77 -10.56 -4.05 7.05
N THR A 78 -11.28 -3.77 5.97
CA THR A 78 -12.28 -2.70 5.92
C THR A 78 -13.59 -3.04 6.63
N SER A 79 -13.95 -4.32 6.71
CA SER A 79 -15.24 -4.78 7.27
C SER A 79 -15.26 -4.87 8.80
N ALA A 80 -14.09 -5.06 9.44
CA ALA A 80 -13.99 -5.34 10.87
C ALA A 80 -13.28 -4.24 11.69
N GLY A 81 -12.47 -3.39 11.06
CA GLY A 81 -11.56 -2.49 11.76
C GLY A 81 -12.07 -1.06 11.90
N ARG A 82 -11.91 -0.47 13.09
CA ARG A 82 -11.83 0.99 13.20
C ARG A 82 -10.52 1.46 12.60
N TRP A 83 -10.56 2.46 11.71
CA TRP A 83 -9.34 3.08 11.21
C TRP A 83 -8.60 3.84 12.32
N VAL A 84 -7.30 4.00 12.14
CA VAL A 84 -6.48 4.90 12.95
C VAL A 84 -6.76 6.33 12.47
N PRO A 85 -7.29 7.22 13.33
CA PRO A 85 -7.62 8.58 12.92
C PRO A 85 -6.40 9.32 12.36
N CYS A 86 -6.63 10.14 11.33
CA CYS A 86 -5.63 11.07 10.77
C CYS A 86 -4.33 10.37 10.34
N SER A 87 -4.39 9.08 10.00
CA SER A 87 -3.21 8.26 9.72
C SER A 87 -3.39 7.43 8.45
N THR A 88 -2.44 7.55 7.53
CA THR A 88 -2.42 6.83 6.25
C THR A 88 -1.01 6.41 5.88
N VAL A 89 -0.88 5.42 4.99
CA VAL A 89 0.38 4.97 4.41
C VAL A 89 0.40 5.24 2.92
N LEU A 90 1.54 5.74 2.44
CA LEU A 90 1.79 6.00 1.04
C LEU A 90 2.55 4.81 0.42
N VAL A 91 1.92 4.11 -0.50
CA VAL A 91 2.48 2.93 -1.18
C VAL A 91 2.61 3.23 -2.67
N ARG A 92 3.69 2.80 -3.30
CA ARG A 92 3.88 2.90 -4.75
C ARG A 92 4.15 1.53 -5.33
N VAL A 93 3.29 1.10 -6.25
CA VAL A 93 3.42 -0.15 -6.99
C VAL A 93 3.94 0.20 -8.37
N ALA A 94 4.98 -0.50 -8.79
CA ALA A 94 5.66 -0.28 -10.06
C ALA A 94 6.11 -1.62 -10.63
N ARG A 95 6.22 -1.68 -11.97
CA ARG A 95 6.89 -2.82 -12.62
C ARG A 95 8.35 -2.87 -12.21
N ALA A 96 8.82 -4.06 -11.86
CA ALA A 96 10.23 -4.29 -11.59
C ALA A 96 11.03 -4.05 -12.89
N PRO A 97 12.13 -3.28 -12.84
CA PRO A 97 13.03 -3.19 -13.98
C PRO A 97 13.66 -4.57 -14.23
N VAL A 98 13.86 -4.91 -15.50
CA VAL A 98 14.38 -6.22 -15.91
C VAL A 98 15.64 -6.07 -16.75
N ASP A 99 16.49 -7.09 -16.74
CA ASP A 99 17.63 -7.20 -17.64
C ASP A 99 17.19 -7.59 -19.07
N GLU A 100 18.16 -7.71 -19.97
CA GLU A 100 17.95 -8.14 -21.37
C GLU A 100 17.31 -9.53 -21.49
N ASN A 101 17.45 -10.37 -20.45
CA ASN A 101 16.87 -11.71 -20.39
C ASN A 101 15.48 -11.72 -19.72
N GLY A 102 14.93 -10.55 -19.39
CA GLY A 102 13.64 -10.42 -18.70
C GLY A 102 13.67 -10.77 -17.21
N ARG A 103 14.84 -10.89 -16.59
CA ARG A 103 14.99 -11.15 -15.15
C ARG A 103 14.95 -9.86 -14.36
N ALA A 104 14.20 -9.84 -13.27
CA ALA A 104 14.10 -8.67 -12.40
C ALA A 104 15.47 -8.28 -11.83
N LEU A 105 15.83 -7.01 -11.97
CA LEU A 105 17.06 -6.45 -11.42
C LEU A 105 16.96 -6.30 -9.90
N SER A 106 18.08 -6.51 -9.21
CA SER A 106 18.22 -6.29 -7.77
C SER A 106 19.20 -5.17 -7.48
N ARG A 107 18.89 -4.31 -6.50
CA ARG A 107 19.80 -3.29 -5.99
C ARG A 107 21.11 -3.87 -5.44
N SER A 108 21.11 -5.13 -4.99
CA SER A 108 22.32 -5.80 -4.50
C SER A 108 23.32 -6.15 -5.62
N GLN A 109 22.90 -6.06 -6.88
CA GLN A 109 23.70 -6.44 -8.06
C GLN A 109 24.09 -5.24 -8.92
N VAL A 110 23.58 -4.04 -8.60
CA VAL A 110 23.77 -2.82 -9.38
C VAL A 110 24.41 -1.76 -8.51
N PRO A 111 25.47 -1.06 -8.96
CA PRO A 111 26.05 0.07 -8.25
C PRO A 111 25.00 1.14 -7.94
N GLU A 112 25.08 1.75 -6.75
CA GLU A 112 24.08 2.73 -6.30
C GLU A 112 23.94 3.95 -7.24
N ALA A 113 25.03 4.36 -7.88
CA ALA A 113 25.05 5.43 -8.87
C ALA A 113 24.08 5.19 -10.04
N ASP A 114 23.86 3.93 -10.40
CA ASP A 114 23.07 3.54 -11.57
C ASP A 114 21.60 3.27 -11.21
N TRP A 115 21.23 3.25 -9.92
CA TRP A 115 19.88 2.86 -9.50
C TRP A 115 18.78 3.73 -10.07
N ALA A 116 19.00 5.04 -10.17
CA ALA A 116 18.01 5.96 -10.69
C ALA A 116 17.78 5.75 -12.19
N GLU A 117 18.86 5.64 -12.96
CA GLU A 117 18.82 5.41 -14.41
C GLU A 117 18.20 4.06 -14.74
N MET A 118 18.56 3.01 -13.99
CA MET A 118 18.00 1.66 -14.16
C MET A 118 16.59 1.48 -13.56
N GLY A 119 15.97 2.55 -13.04
CA GLY A 119 14.62 2.51 -12.47
C GLY A 119 14.49 1.72 -11.16
N LEU A 120 15.60 1.30 -10.55
CA LEU A 120 15.67 0.64 -9.25
C LEU A 120 15.41 1.61 -8.09
N LEU A 121 15.69 2.90 -8.29
CA LEU A 121 15.35 3.97 -7.35
C LEU A 121 14.42 4.97 -8.05
N ARG A 122 13.17 5.03 -7.61
CA ARG A 122 12.20 6.02 -8.08
C ARG A 122 12.03 7.13 -7.04
N PRO A 123 12.38 8.39 -7.34
CA PRO A 123 12.20 9.49 -6.40
C PRO A 123 10.73 9.58 -6.00
N ARG A 124 10.47 9.90 -4.72
CA ARG A 124 9.10 10.09 -4.25
C ARG A 124 8.53 11.38 -4.85
N PRO A 125 7.28 11.39 -5.36
CA PRO A 125 6.63 12.62 -5.77
C PRO A 125 6.46 13.54 -4.56
N ALA A 126 6.40 14.85 -4.79
CA ALA A 126 6.12 15.77 -3.70
C ALA A 126 4.67 15.58 -3.25
N TYR A 127 4.44 15.52 -1.94
CA TYR A 127 3.09 15.27 -1.42
C TYR A 127 2.09 16.35 -1.86
N SER A 128 2.55 17.59 -1.98
CA SER A 128 1.78 18.74 -2.48
C SER A 128 1.28 18.59 -3.92
N GLU A 129 1.87 17.69 -4.72
CA GLU A 129 1.44 17.44 -6.11
C GLU A 129 0.17 16.58 -6.18
N GLY A 130 -0.30 16.02 -5.07
CA GLY A 130 -1.52 15.23 -5.05
C GLY A 130 -1.45 13.93 -5.87
N GLY A 131 -0.23 13.45 -6.17
CA GLY A 131 -0.01 12.28 -7.04
C GLY A 131 -0.43 10.93 -6.45
N TYR A 132 -0.93 10.89 -5.22
CA TYR A 132 -1.42 9.66 -4.56
C TYR A 132 -2.93 9.55 -4.66
N TYR A 133 -3.41 8.40 -5.14
CA TYR A 133 -4.82 8.06 -5.15
C TYR A 133 -5.33 7.86 -3.72
N SER A 134 -6.25 8.73 -3.31
CA SER A 134 -6.69 8.87 -1.91
C SER A 134 -8.20 8.65 -1.71
N SER A 135 -8.90 8.10 -2.70
CA SER A 135 -10.36 7.89 -2.65
C SER A 135 -10.80 7.08 -1.43
N SER A 136 -10.03 6.05 -1.07
CA SER A 136 -10.28 5.17 0.08
C SER A 136 -9.82 5.75 1.42
N ALA A 137 -9.14 6.91 1.42
CA ALA A 137 -8.50 7.52 2.58
C ALA A 137 -8.94 8.96 2.86
N ARG A 138 -10.08 9.38 2.32
CA ARG A 138 -10.64 10.72 2.55
C ARG A 138 -10.94 10.95 4.04
N PRO A 139 -10.50 12.07 4.64
CA PRO A 139 -10.82 12.39 6.04
C PRO A 139 -12.32 12.42 6.30
N THR A 140 -12.71 11.88 7.44
CA THR A 140 -14.05 12.05 7.99
C THR A 140 -14.23 13.44 8.60
N PRO A 141 -15.47 13.92 8.83
CA PRO A 141 -15.69 15.21 9.49
C PRO A 141 -15.00 15.34 10.85
N GLY A 142 -14.94 14.24 11.62
CA GLY A 142 -14.21 14.21 12.89
C GLY A 142 -12.70 14.33 12.71
N GLU A 143 -12.11 13.65 11.73
CA GLU A 143 -10.68 13.78 11.40
C GLU A 143 -10.33 15.18 10.89
N ALA A 144 -11.21 15.80 10.10
CA ALA A 144 -11.04 17.19 9.65
C ALA A 144 -11.05 18.17 10.84
N SER A 145 -11.94 17.94 11.82
CA SER A 145 -12.01 18.75 13.04
C SER A 145 -10.75 18.60 13.89
N LEU A 146 -10.23 17.36 14.03
CA LEU A 146 -8.96 17.10 14.71
C LEU A 146 -7.78 17.76 14.00
N GLN A 147 -7.73 17.68 12.68
CA GLN A 147 -6.68 18.32 11.89
C GLN A 147 -6.70 19.85 12.06
N ALA A 148 -7.88 20.46 12.04
CA ALA A 148 -8.04 21.90 12.27
C ALA A 148 -7.55 22.31 13.67
N ALA A 149 -7.89 21.54 14.71
CA ALA A 149 -7.48 21.82 16.08
C ALA A 149 -5.96 21.74 16.31
N MET A 150 -5.24 20.92 15.52
CA MET A 150 -3.77 20.78 15.62
C MET A 150 -2.99 21.80 14.76
N SER A 151 -3.68 22.59 13.95
CA SER A 151 -3.06 23.57 13.04
C SER A 151 -2.94 24.97 13.68
N HIS A 152 -3.31 25.10 14.95
CA HIS A 152 -3.21 26.30 15.80
C HIS A 152 -2.23 26.05 16.94
#